data_AF-A0A1A9C155-F1
#
_entry.id   AF-A0A1A9C155-F1
#
_cell.length_a   1.000
_cell.length_b   1.000
_cell.length_c   1.000
_cell.angle_alpha   90.00
_cell.angle_beta   90.00
_cell.angle_gamma   90.00
#
_symmetry.space_group_name_H-M   'P 1'
#
loop_
_entity.id
_entity.type
_entity.pdbx_description
1 polymer ?
#
loop_
_entity_poly.entity_id
_entity_poly.type
_entity_poly.pdbx_seq_one_letter_code
_entity_poly.pdbx_strand_id
1 'polypeptide(L)'
;MADGNLVTGGATDPLAAAEILRGARDVRYMGAERVGGVDVRHYRGVADLGRAARRASEGPRDALAAAAKGFATPRVPFDVYLDEQGRVRKIRHRFSFVNGQQERPVDVASTTLLYEFGVDVDVRLPDRDDIFAGRIAEE
;
A
#
# COMPACT_ATOMS: atom_id res chain seq x y z
N MET A 1 4.63 13.33 14.74
CA MET A 1 4.29 13.30 13.31
C MET A 1 3.68 11.94 13.02
N ALA A 2 2.34 11.82 13.02
CA ALA A 2 1.67 10.53 13.15
C ALA A 2 1.24 9.91 11.80
N ASP A 3 1.20 10.69 10.72
CA ASP A 3 0.49 10.27 9.49
C ASP A 3 1.43 10.08 8.29
N GLY A 4 2.65 10.63 8.38
CA GLY A 4 3.64 10.59 7.32
C GLY A 4 4.10 9.18 6.98
N ASN A 5 4.18 8.28 7.97
CA ASN A 5 4.82 6.98 7.79
C ASN A 5 4.09 6.05 6.80
N LEU A 6 2.80 6.25 6.55
CA LEU A 6 2.07 5.47 5.55
C LEU A 6 2.10 6.07 4.16
N VAL A 7 2.39 7.35 3.98
CA VAL A 7 2.52 7.93 2.63
C VAL A 7 3.99 7.99 2.22
N THR A 8 4.90 8.19 3.17
CA THR A 8 6.35 8.25 2.93
C THR A 8 7.06 6.90 3.05
N GLY A 9 6.40 5.85 3.61
CA GLY A 9 6.98 4.50 3.72
C GLY A 9 6.01 3.32 3.57
N GLY A 10 4.76 3.43 4.05
CA GLY A 10 3.81 2.31 4.12
C GLY A 10 2.88 2.14 2.90
N ALA A 11 2.71 3.15 2.05
CA ALA A 11 1.90 3.08 0.82
C ALA A 11 2.69 2.45 -0.32
N THR A 12 4.01 2.41 -0.19
CA THR A 12 4.95 1.71 -1.07
C THR A 12 5.34 0.33 -0.52
N ASP A 13 5.02 0.01 0.74
CA ASP A 13 5.18 -1.34 1.29
C ASP A 13 4.12 -2.28 0.69
N PRO A 14 4.53 -3.30 -0.10
CA PRO A 14 3.61 -4.24 -0.72
C PRO A 14 2.81 -5.07 0.30
N LEU A 15 3.37 -5.35 1.48
CA LEU A 15 2.68 -6.09 2.55
C LEU A 15 1.55 -5.23 3.13
N ALA A 16 1.85 -3.98 3.49
CA ALA A 16 0.82 -3.06 3.98
C ALA A 16 -0.30 -2.85 2.95
N ALA A 17 0.05 -2.68 1.67
CA ALA A 17 -0.93 -2.56 0.58
C ALA A 17 -1.85 -3.79 0.50
N ALA A 18 -1.31 -5.00 0.61
CA ALA A 18 -2.12 -6.22 0.62
C ALA A 18 -3.01 -6.31 1.89
N GLU A 19 -2.49 -5.93 3.05
CA GLU A 19 -3.18 -6.02 4.33
C GLU A 19 -4.37 -5.05 4.45
N ILE A 20 -4.32 -3.90 3.77
CA ILE A 20 -5.47 -2.98 3.63
C ILE A 20 -6.70 -3.70 3.06
N LEU A 21 -6.50 -4.65 2.12
CA LEU A 21 -7.61 -5.42 1.53
C LEU A 21 -8.35 -6.30 2.55
N ARG A 22 -7.76 -6.62 3.71
CA ARG A 22 -8.50 -7.32 4.79
C ARG A 22 -9.66 -6.48 5.36
N GLY A 23 -9.66 -5.18 5.08
CA GLY A 23 -10.75 -4.25 5.38
C GLY A 23 -11.84 -4.16 4.30
N ALA A 24 -11.71 -4.86 3.17
CA ALA A 24 -12.53 -4.66 1.97
C ALA A 24 -14.05 -4.79 2.19
N ARG A 25 -14.78 -3.84 1.58
CA ARG A 25 -16.23 -3.74 1.52
C ARG A 25 -16.67 -3.33 0.12
N ASP A 26 -17.94 -3.56 -0.19
CA ASP A 26 -18.59 -3.12 -1.42
C ASP A 26 -17.82 -3.53 -2.69
N VAL A 27 -17.21 -4.72 -2.65
CA VAL A 27 -16.34 -5.22 -3.71
C VAL A 27 -17.21 -5.64 -4.90
N ARG A 28 -16.86 -5.13 -6.07
CA ARG A 28 -17.50 -5.45 -7.35
C ARG A 28 -16.47 -5.99 -8.32
N TYR A 29 -16.85 -7.06 -9.02
CA TYR A 29 -16.09 -7.56 -10.16
C TYR A 29 -16.28 -6.63 -11.36
N MET A 30 -15.19 -6.23 -11.99
CA MET A 30 -15.16 -5.26 -13.07
C MET A 30 -14.87 -5.90 -14.43
N GLY A 31 -14.31 -7.11 -14.45
CA GLY A 31 -13.98 -7.83 -15.68
C GLY A 31 -12.65 -8.58 -15.59
N ALA A 32 -12.34 -9.30 -16.65
CA ALA A 32 -11.03 -9.90 -16.86
C ALA A 32 -10.19 -9.01 -17.78
N GLU A 33 -8.89 -8.95 -17.52
CA GLU A 33 -7.94 -8.20 -18.34
C GLU A 33 -6.53 -8.79 -18.19
N ARG A 34 -5.52 -8.17 -18.80
CA ARG A 34 -4.14 -8.65 -18.78
C ARG A 34 -3.21 -7.60 -18.19
N VAL A 35 -2.43 -7.99 -17.19
CA VAL A 35 -1.43 -7.14 -16.52
C VAL A 35 -0.06 -7.81 -16.60
N GLY A 36 0.89 -7.17 -17.29
CA GLY A 36 2.23 -7.72 -17.48
C GLY A 36 2.22 -9.10 -18.12
N GLY A 37 1.36 -9.30 -19.14
CA GLY A 37 1.20 -10.59 -19.83
C GLY A 37 0.39 -11.66 -19.09
N VAL A 38 -0.02 -11.42 -17.84
CA VAL A 38 -0.79 -12.38 -17.03
C VAL A 38 -2.27 -12.01 -17.00
N ASP A 39 -3.13 -13.01 -17.21
CA ASP A 39 -4.58 -12.86 -17.10
C ASP A 39 -4.99 -12.64 -15.64
N VAL A 40 -5.84 -11.64 -15.42
CA VAL A 40 -6.27 -11.21 -14.10
C VAL A 40 -7.76 -10.93 -14.05
N ARG A 41 -8.33 -11.06 -12.86
CA ARG A 41 -9.67 -10.58 -12.51
C ARG A 41 -9.54 -9.24 -11.79
N HIS A 42 -10.18 -8.22 -12.32
CA HIS A 42 -10.21 -6.88 -11.73
C HIS A 42 -11.43 -6.72 -10.81
N TYR A 43 -11.16 -6.24 -9.60
CA TYR A 43 -12.16 -5.86 -8.62
C TYR A 43 -11.97 -4.42 -8.17
N ARG A 44 -13.08 -3.74 -7.91
CA ARG A 44 -13.12 -2.41 -7.30
C ARG A 44 -13.89 -2.47 -5.99
N GLY A 45 -13.43 -1.75 -4.98
CA GLY A 45 -14.12 -1.67 -3.70
C GLY A 45 -13.61 -0.54 -2.84
N VAL A 46 -13.98 -0.60 -1.55
CA VAL A 46 -13.53 0.34 -0.52
C VAL A 46 -13.01 -0.46 0.67
N ALA A 47 -11.81 -0.17 1.14
CA ALA A 47 -11.24 -0.77 2.33
C ALA A 47 -11.46 0.14 3.55
N ASP A 48 -11.85 -0.45 4.68
CA ASP A 48 -11.91 0.23 5.98
C ASP A 48 -10.63 -0.04 6.77
N LEU A 49 -9.84 1.00 7.03
CA LEU A 49 -8.52 0.87 7.66
C LEU A 49 -8.58 0.33 9.09
N GLY A 50 -9.59 0.71 9.88
CA GLY A 50 -9.77 0.18 11.22
C GLY A 50 -10.10 -1.32 11.20
N ARG A 51 -10.90 -1.75 10.23
CA ARG A 51 -11.22 -3.16 10.00
C ARG A 51 -9.99 -3.95 9.52
N ALA A 52 -9.19 -3.35 8.64
CA ALA A 52 -7.94 -3.92 8.17
C ALA A 52 -6.97 -4.11 9.34
N ALA A 53 -6.73 -3.08 10.15
CA ALA A 53 -5.86 -3.14 11.32
C ALA A 53 -6.23 -4.27 12.30
N ARG A 54 -7.53 -4.46 12.59
CA ARG A 54 -8.01 -5.55 13.46
C ARG A 54 -7.76 -6.95 12.89
N ARG A 55 -7.63 -7.09 11.58
CA ARG A 55 -7.41 -8.36 10.88
C ARG A 55 -5.97 -8.55 10.43
N ALA A 56 -5.13 -7.54 10.61
CA ALA A 56 -3.78 -7.54 10.13
C ALA A 56 -2.87 -8.42 10.99
N SER A 57 -1.86 -8.99 10.33
CA SER A 57 -0.70 -9.61 10.96
C SER A 57 0.04 -8.62 11.87
N GLU A 58 0.85 -9.10 12.81
CA GLU A 58 1.44 -8.26 13.87
C GLU A 58 2.24 -7.06 13.33
N GLY A 59 3.09 -7.26 12.31
CA GLY A 59 3.94 -6.18 11.76
C GLY A 59 3.18 -4.94 11.28
N PRO A 60 2.26 -5.04 10.31
CA PRO A 60 1.56 -3.87 9.76
C PRO A 60 0.42 -3.34 10.65
N ARG A 61 0.02 -4.03 11.72
CA ARG A 61 -1.16 -3.69 12.52
C ARG A 61 -1.11 -2.27 13.09
N ASP A 62 -0.01 -1.90 13.74
CA ASP A 62 0.10 -0.62 14.43
C ASP A 62 0.19 0.55 13.43
N ALA A 63 0.90 0.34 12.32
CA ALA A 63 0.93 1.28 11.22
C ALA A 63 -0.49 1.51 10.66
N LEU A 64 -1.25 0.45 10.36
CA LEU A 64 -2.63 0.55 9.88
C LEU A 64 -3.58 1.20 10.91
N ALA A 65 -3.35 0.97 12.21
CA ALA A 65 -4.13 1.61 13.26
C ALA A 65 -3.85 3.12 13.37
N ALA A 66 -2.59 3.53 13.19
CA ALA A 66 -2.20 4.94 13.09
C ALA A 66 -2.80 5.59 11.84
N ALA A 67 -2.76 4.89 10.69
CA ALA A 67 -3.43 5.28 9.44
C ALA A 67 -4.85 5.77 9.66
N ALA A 68 -5.63 4.94 10.34
CA ALA A 68 -7.05 5.14 10.51
C ALA A 68 -7.38 6.40 11.31
N LYS A 69 -6.41 6.92 12.08
CA LYS A 69 -6.53 8.16 12.85
C LYS A 69 -6.00 9.38 12.10
N GLY A 70 -5.06 9.17 11.18
CA GLY A 70 -4.34 10.23 10.46
C GLY A 70 -4.94 10.66 9.12
N PHE A 71 -5.66 9.77 8.44
CA PHE A 71 -6.28 10.11 7.16
C PHE A 71 -7.54 10.96 7.33
N ALA A 72 -7.82 11.80 6.32
CA ALA A 72 -9.06 12.58 6.27
C ALA A 72 -10.31 11.68 6.27
N THR A 73 -10.15 10.44 5.79
CA THR A 73 -11.16 9.39 5.86
C THR A 73 -10.51 8.02 6.10
N PRO A 74 -11.11 7.16 6.94
CA PRO A 74 -10.65 5.78 7.14
C PRO A 74 -11.05 4.84 5.99
N ARG A 75 -11.74 5.35 4.96
CA ARG A 75 -12.22 4.59 3.81
C ARG A 75 -11.31 4.84 2.60
N VAL A 76 -10.70 3.77 2.11
CA VAL A 76 -9.72 3.81 1.02
C VAL A 76 -10.30 3.11 -0.20
N PRO A 77 -10.74 3.85 -1.24
CA PRO A 77 -11.11 3.26 -2.51
C PRO A 77 -9.92 2.50 -3.11
N PHE A 78 -10.19 1.33 -3.69
CA PHE A 78 -9.16 0.52 -4.33
C PHE A 78 -9.61 -0.14 -5.63
N ASP A 79 -8.63 -0.41 -6.49
CA ASP A 79 -8.69 -1.37 -7.58
C ASP A 79 -7.66 -2.48 -7.31
N VAL A 80 -8.06 -3.75 -7.38
CA VAL A 80 -7.15 -4.90 -7.22
C VAL A 80 -7.30 -5.88 -8.38
N TYR A 81 -6.18 -6.43 -8.82
CA TYR A 81 -6.07 -7.30 -9.98
C TYR A 81 -5.43 -8.60 -9.50
N LEU A 82 -6.22 -9.68 -9.50
CA LEU A 82 -5.82 -10.98 -8.97
C LEU A 82 -5.59 -11.96 -10.11
N ASP A 83 -4.48 -12.69 -10.08
CA ASP A 83 -4.27 -13.81 -11.00
C ASP A 83 -5.14 -15.03 -10.62
N GLU A 84 -5.03 -16.09 -11.41
CA GLU A 84 -5.80 -17.33 -11.19
C GLU A 84 -5.55 -17.95 -9.82
N GLN A 85 -4.35 -17.79 -9.26
CA GLN A 85 -3.95 -18.30 -7.95
C GLN A 85 -4.39 -17.38 -6.80
N GLY A 86 -5.03 -16.25 -7.11
CA GLY A 86 -5.46 -15.25 -6.13
C GLY A 86 -4.35 -14.31 -5.66
N ARG A 87 -3.19 -14.31 -6.34
CA ARG A 87 -2.09 -13.39 -6.02
C ARG A 87 -2.37 -12.01 -6.60
N VAL A 88 -2.04 -10.97 -5.84
CA VAL A 88 -2.15 -9.58 -6.30
C VAL A 88 -1.11 -9.33 -7.38
N ARG A 89 -1.51 -9.07 -8.62
CA ARG A 89 -0.60 -8.64 -9.71
C ARG A 89 -0.46 -7.12 -9.78
N LYS A 90 -1.54 -6.43 -9.41
CA LYS A 90 -1.61 -4.98 -9.31
C LYS A 90 -2.60 -4.60 -8.23
N ILE A 91 -2.29 -3.55 -7.49
CA ILE A 91 -3.22 -2.91 -6.58
C ILE A 91 -3.04 -1.40 -6.67
N ARG A 92 -4.16 -0.67 -6.66
CA ARG A 92 -4.17 0.78 -6.60
C ARG A 92 -5.06 1.23 -5.46
N HIS A 93 -4.52 2.07 -4.59
CA HIS A 93 -5.26 2.74 -3.53
C HIS A 93 -5.34 4.24 -3.80
N ARG A 94 -6.43 4.85 -3.34
CA ARG A 94 -6.58 6.31 -3.33
C ARG A 94 -6.78 6.77 -1.89
N PHE A 95 -5.89 7.63 -1.43
CA PHE A 95 -5.91 8.21 -0.09
C PHE A 95 -6.14 9.71 -0.20
N SER A 96 -6.74 10.28 0.84
CA SER A 96 -6.83 11.73 1.01
C SER A 96 -6.42 12.07 2.45
N PHE A 97 -5.50 13.01 2.64
CA PHE A 97 -5.07 13.44 3.97
C PHE A 97 -5.03 14.97 4.07
N VAL A 98 -5.24 15.49 5.29
CA VAL A 98 -5.09 16.92 5.58
C VAL A 98 -3.70 17.11 6.16
N ASN A 99 -2.83 17.84 5.49
CA ASN A 99 -1.55 18.23 6.08
C ASN A 99 -1.80 19.49 6.91
N GLY A 100 -1.38 19.54 8.17
CA GLY A 100 -1.69 20.63 9.12
C GLY A 100 -1.25 22.04 8.68
N GLN A 101 -0.61 22.19 7.53
CA GLN A 101 -0.24 23.46 6.88
C GLN A 101 -1.21 23.92 5.78
N GLN A 102 -2.12 23.07 5.31
CA GLN A 102 -3.07 23.39 4.23
C GLN A 102 -4.49 23.00 4.64
N GLU A 103 -5.45 23.91 4.44
CA GLU A 103 -6.88 23.66 4.75
C GLU A 103 -7.52 22.62 3.82
N ARG A 104 -6.91 22.31 2.67
CA ARG A 104 -7.46 21.40 1.66
C ARG A 104 -6.81 20.02 1.73
N PRO A 105 -7.59 18.92 1.65
CA PRO A 105 -7.04 17.58 1.55
C PRO A 105 -6.17 17.40 0.30
N VAL A 106 -5.07 16.66 0.44
CA VAL A 106 -4.22 16.22 -0.66
C VAL A 106 -4.63 14.80 -1.06
N ASP A 107 -4.92 14.59 -2.35
CA ASP A 107 -5.22 13.28 -2.92
C ASP A 107 -3.93 12.58 -3.37
N VAL A 108 -3.76 11.33 -2.96
CA VAL A 108 -2.64 10.46 -3.33
C VAL A 108 -3.14 9.17 -3.92
N ALA A 109 -2.62 8.80 -5.09
CA ALA A 109 -2.83 7.49 -5.69
C ALA A 109 -1.54 6.66 -5.57
N SER A 110 -1.57 5.57 -4.80
CA SER A 110 -0.49 4.58 -4.78
C SER A 110 -0.83 3.41 -5.68
N THR A 111 0.11 2.99 -6.52
CA THR A 111 -0.02 1.79 -7.36
C THR A 111 1.17 0.88 -7.10
N THR A 112 0.89 -0.36 -6.72
CA THR A 112 1.91 -1.42 -6.53
C THR A 112 1.70 -2.50 -7.58
N LEU A 113 2.77 -2.88 -8.25
CA LEU A 113 2.83 -4.03 -9.16
C LEU A 113 3.66 -5.11 -8.49
N LEU A 114 3.17 -6.35 -8.50
CA LEU A 114 3.91 -7.50 -8.00
C LEU A 114 4.00 -8.56 -9.10
N TYR A 115 5.20 -9.05 -9.32
CA TYR A 115 5.54 -9.98 -10.40
C TYR A 115 6.68 -10.91 -9.95
N GLU A 116 7.04 -11.87 -10.81
CA GLU A 116 8.15 -12.82 -10.55
C GLU A 116 8.07 -13.53 -9.19
N PHE A 117 6.85 -13.88 -8.77
CA PHE A 117 6.62 -14.59 -7.52
C PHE A 117 7.42 -15.90 -7.45
N GLY A 118 8.20 -16.05 -6.38
CA GLY A 118 8.98 -17.26 -6.12
C GLY A 118 10.29 -17.35 -6.89
N VAL A 119 10.67 -16.31 -7.64
CA VAL A 119 12.00 -16.22 -8.25
C VAL A 119 13.03 -15.90 -7.17
N ASP A 120 14.14 -16.64 -7.16
CA ASP A 120 15.27 -16.38 -6.28
C ASP A 120 15.96 -15.05 -6.65
N VAL A 121 16.26 -14.23 -5.63
CA VAL A 121 16.89 -12.91 -5.82
C VAL A 121 18.33 -12.98 -5.32
N ASP A 122 19.31 -12.68 -6.20
CA ASP A 122 20.71 -12.43 -5.82
C ASP A 122 20.87 -10.96 -5.43
N VAL A 123 21.14 -10.69 -4.15
CA VAL A 123 21.38 -9.34 -3.63
C VAL A 123 22.85 -9.18 -3.31
N ARG A 124 23.51 -8.25 -4.01
CA ARG A 124 24.90 -7.87 -3.74
C ARG A 124 24.93 -6.52 -3.05
N LEU A 125 25.67 -6.46 -1.94
CA LEU A 125 25.93 -5.20 -1.28
C LEU A 125 26.77 -4.30 -2.22
N PRO A 126 26.48 -2.99 -2.30
CA PRO A 126 27.39 -2.05 -2.96
C PRO A 126 28.79 -2.11 -2.36
N ASP A 127 29.81 -1.73 -3.13
CA ASP A 127 31.15 -1.58 -2.59
C ASP A 127 31.15 -0.54 -1.46
N ARG A 128 32.04 -0.71 -0.48
CA ARG A 128 32.04 0.12 0.73
C ARG A 128 32.12 1.62 0.43
N ASP A 129 32.89 1.98 -0.59
CA ASP A 129 33.10 3.37 -1.00
C ASP A 129 31.86 3.98 -1.68
N ASP A 130 30.91 3.17 -2.13
CA ASP A 130 29.62 3.59 -2.69
C ASP A 130 28.52 3.73 -1.61
N ILE A 131 28.79 3.33 -0.36
CA ILE A 131 27.83 3.40 0.74
C ILE A 131 27.94 4.76 1.44
N PHE A 132 27.01 5.67 1.12
CA PHE A 132 26.85 6.91 1.88
C PHE A 132 25.92 6.72 3.08
N ALA A 133 26.48 6.66 4.28
CA ALA A 133 25.71 6.46 5.53
C ALA A 133 24.98 7.73 6.04
N GLY A 134 25.20 8.89 5.40
CA GLY A 134 24.66 10.17 5.88
C GLY A 134 25.32 10.67 7.17
N ARG A 135 25.09 11.95 7.49
CA ARG A 135 25.34 12.54 8.79
C ARG A 135 24.05 13.27 9.15
N ILE A 136 23.36 12.87 10.22
CA ILE A 136 22.15 13.57 10.66
C ILE A 136 22.61 14.93 11.19
N ALA A 137 22.14 16.03 10.60
CA ALA A 137 22.30 17.35 11.18
C ALA A 137 21.23 17.52 12.26
N GLU A 138 21.64 17.67 13.51
CA GLU A 138 20.77 18.18 14.58
C GLU A 138 20.71 19.71 14.45
N GLU A 139 19.50 20.26 14.38
CA GLU A 139 19.18 21.65 14.74
C GLU A 139 18.24 21.64 15.94
#